data_AF-Q1QB08-F1
#
_entry.id   AF-Q1QB08-F1
#
_cell.length_a   1.000
_cell.length_b   1.000
_cell.length_c   1.000
_cell.angle_alpha   90.00
_cell.angle_beta   90.00
_cell.angle_gamma   90.00
#
_symmetry.space_group_name_H-M   'P 1'
#
loop_
_entity.id
_entity.type
_entity.pdbx_description
1 polymer ?
#
loop_
_entity_poly.entity_id
_entity_poly.type
_entity_poly.pdbx_seq_one_letter_code
_entity_poly.pdbx_strand_id
1 'polypeptide(L)'
;MLEEGFENSPISPSALHQRLVCKGIIRGGLSTLSKSTSLERHNLISYYIDKQLSPLNLKNKEKQQYINGRTREAFVSQNARLKEKIANLEDRLSENTMTLIAIIKEVNSKTSVRTERIIAPHIIREMRNKD
;
A
#
# COMPACT_ATOMS: atom_id res chain seq x y z
N MET A 1 -18.06 6.70 -8.62
CA MET A 1 -17.35 5.39 -8.68
C MET A 1 -15.98 5.41 -8.00
N LEU A 2 -15.00 6.22 -8.43
CA LEU A 2 -13.73 6.35 -7.68
C LEU A 2 -13.91 7.17 -6.39
N GLU A 3 -14.70 8.24 -6.44
CA GLU A 3 -14.95 9.14 -5.30
C GLU A 3 -15.79 8.53 -4.18
N GLU A 4 -16.67 7.59 -4.50
CA GLU A 4 -17.54 6.92 -3.50
C GLU A 4 -16.74 5.95 -2.60
N GLY A 5 -15.50 5.64 -2.98
CA GLY A 5 -14.63 4.75 -2.24
C GLY A 5 -14.92 3.26 -2.48
N PHE A 6 -13.95 2.44 -2.08
CA PHE A 6 -14.00 0.99 -2.25
C PHE A 6 -15.18 0.35 -1.50
N GLU A 7 -15.46 0.81 -0.28
CA GLU A 7 -16.50 0.23 0.60
C GLU A 7 -17.91 0.44 0.07
N ASN A 8 -18.21 1.60 -0.52
CA ASN A 8 -19.57 1.94 -0.95
C ASN A 8 -19.87 1.53 -2.40
N SER A 9 -18.83 1.31 -3.20
CA SER A 9 -19.00 1.15 -4.65
C SER A 9 -18.02 0.16 -5.28
N PRO A 10 -17.85 -1.06 -4.72
CA PRO A 10 -16.92 -2.06 -5.24
C PRO A 10 -17.25 -2.38 -6.70
N ILE A 11 -16.27 -2.30 -7.60
CA ILE A 11 -16.50 -2.45 -9.04
C ILE A 11 -16.44 -3.92 -9.49
N SER A 12 -17.06 -4.80 -8.70
CA SER A 12 -17.28 -6.16 -9.16
C SER A 12 -18.19 -6.13 -10.40
N PRO A 13 -18.02 -7.06 -11.36
CA PRO A 13 -18.90 -7.14 -12.51
C PRO A 13 -20.39 -7.19 -12.12
N SER A 14 -20.68 -7.86 -11.00
CA SER A 14 -22.02 -7.93 -10.42
C SER A 14 -22.55 -6.58 -9.92
N ALA A 15 -21.79 -5.90 -9.07
CA ALA A 15 -22.22 -4.62 -8.50
C ALA A 15 -22.28 -3.49 -9.53
N LEU A 16 -21.40 -3.52 -10.55
CA LEU A 16 -21.50 -2.59 -11.68
C LEU A 16 -22.74 -2.90 -12.53
N HIS A 17 -22.99 -4.17 -12.86
CA HIS A 17 -24.18 -4.57 -13.62
C HIS A 17 -25.46 -4.09 -12.94
N GLN A 18 -25.61 -4.37 -11.65
CA GLN A 18 -26.77 -3.95 -10.87
C GLN A 18 -26.96 -2.43 -10.92
N ARG A 19 -25.90 -1.65 -10.76
CA ARG A 19 -25.97 -0.17 -10.87
C ARG A 19 -26.39 0.29 -12.27
N LEU A 20 -25.86 -0.32 -13.32
CA LEU A 20 -26.20 0.05 -14.70
C LEU A 20 -27.66 -0.32 -15.03
N VAL A 21 -28.16 -1.43 -14.49
CA VAL A 21 -29.58 -1.82 -14.59
C VAL A 21 -30.46 -0.83 -13.83
N CYS A 22 -30.13 -0.50 -12.58
CA CYS A 22 -30.87 0.49 -11.78
C CYS A 22 -30.92 1.88 -12.45
N LYS A 23 -29.86 2.26 -13.19
CA LYS A 23 -29.83 3.50 -13.98
C LYS A 23 -30.53 3.40 -15.33
N GLY A 24 -31.05 2.23 -15.71
CA GLY A 24 -31.72 2.00 -16.99
C GLY A 24 -30.79 1.99 -18.21
N ILE A 25 -29.47 1.94 -18.02
CA ILE A 25 -28.47 2.01 -19.09
C ILE A 25 -28.36 0.66 -19.83
N ILE A 26 -28.51 -0.45 -19.10
CA ILE A 26 -28.49 -1.80 -19.68
C ILE A 26 -29.75 -2.57 -19.28
N ARG A 27 -30.20 -3.46 -20.16
CA ARG A 27 -31.38 -4.33 -19.95
C ARG A 27 -31.05 -5.83 -19.96
N GLY A 28 -29.81 -6.18 -20.29
CA GLY A 28 -29.34 -7.57 -20.39
C GLY A 28 -28.78 -8.12 -19.07
N GLY A 29 -28.40 -9.39 -19.07
CA GLY A 29 -27.78 -10.06 -17.92
C GLY A 29 -26.30 -9.69 -17.72
N LEU A 30 -25.65 -10.33 -16.74
CA LEU A 30 -24.22 -10.14 -16.46
C LEU A 30 -23.30 -10.39 -17.66
N SER A 31 -23.74 -11.26 -18.58
CA SER A 31 -23.07 -11.52 -19.85
C SER A 31 -22.85 -10.26 -20.68
N THR A 32 -23.67 -9.21 -20.55
CA THR A 32 -23.46 -7.93 -21.24
C THR A 32 -22.16 -7.22 -20.83
N LEU A 33 -21.56 -7.60 -19.69
CA LEU A 33 -20.27 -7.10 -19.20
C LEU A 33 -19.11 -8.07 -19.43
N SER A 34 -19.36 -9.26 -20.00
CA SER A 34 -18.30 -10.25 -20.24
C SER A 34 -17.42 -9.86 -21.43
N LYS A 35 -16.19 -10.38 -21.45
CA LYS A 35 -15.29 -10.28 -22.60
C LYS A 35 -15.91 -10.78 -23.90
N SER A 36 -16.78 -11.79 -23.83
CA SER A 36 -17.40 -12.41 -25.00
C SER A 36 -18.49 -11.57 -25.64
N THR A 37 -19.01 -10.54 -24.96
CA THR A 37 -20.13 -9.71 -25.45
C THR A 37 -19.72 -8.27 -25.72
N SER A 38 -18.71 -7.71 -25.02
CA SER A 38 -18.21 -6.36 -25.31
C SER A 38 -16.80 -6.13 -24.75
N LEU A 39 -15.79 -6.15 -25.64
CA LEU A 39 -14.38 -6.00 -25.27
C LEU A 39 -14.06 -4.62 -24.68
N GLU A 40 -14.58 -3.55 -25.27
CA GLU A 40 -14.36 -2.17 -24.82
C GLU A 40 -14.87 -1.94 -23.39
N ARG A 41 -16.09 -2.43 -23.09
CA ARG A 41 -16.68 -2.29 -21.76
C ARG A 41 -15.93 -3.11 -20.72
N HIS A 42 -15.52 -4.33 -21.07
CA HIS A 42 -14.67 -5.12 -20.20
C HIS A 42 -13.34 -4.42 -19.88
N ASN A 43 -12.66 -3.87 -20.89
CA ASN A 43 -11.39 -3.16 -20.70
C ASN A 43 -11.55 -1.93 -19.80
N LEU A 44 -12.63 -1.18 -19.96
CA LEU A 44 -12.95 -0.05 -19.10
C LEU A 44 -13.14 -0.48 -17.65
N ILE A 45 -13.84 -1.59 -17.41
CA ILE A 45 -14.04 -2.15 -16.07
C ILE A 45 -12.71 -2.54 -15.45
N SER A 46 -11.87 -3.29 -16.17
CA SER A 46 -10.53 -3.68 -15.69
C SER A 46 -9.67 -2.45 -15.35
N TYR A 47 -9.70 -1.42 -16.20
CA TYR A 47 -8.98 -0.18 -15.95
C TYR A 47 -9.40 0.51 -14.65
N TYR A 48 -10.70 0.56 -14.36
CA TYR A 48 -11.19 1.16 -13.12
C TYR A 48 -10.94 0.28 -11.89
N ILE A 49 -10.96 -1.05 -12.01
CA ILE A 49 -10.50 -1.96 -10.96
C ILE A 49 -9.05 -1.63 -10.60
N ASP A 50 -8.18 -1.53 -11.61
CA ASP A 50 -6.76 -1.25 -11.39
C ASP A 50 -6.53 0.12 -10.76
N LYS A 51 -7.28 1.15 -11.18
CA LYS A 51 -7.23 2.48 -10.54
C LYS A 51 -7.69 2.48 -9.09
N GLN A 52 -8.71 1.68 -8.74
CA GLN A 52 -9.14 1.56 -7.34
C GLN A 52 -8.10 0.82 -6.49
N LEU A 53 -7.40 -0.15 -7.07
CA LEU A 53 -6.39 -0.95 -6.37
C LEU A 53 -5.00 -0.31 -6.32
N SER A 54 -4.68 0.64 -7.21
CA SER A 54 -3.36 1.28 -7.26
C SER A 54 -2.94 1.95 -5.95
N PRO A 55 -3.78 2.73 -5.23
CA PRO A 55 -3.37 3.34 -3.96
C PRO A 55 -3.14 2.32 -2.85
N LEU A 56 -3.73 1.12 -2.95
CA LEU A 56 -3.64 0.09 -1.92
C LEU A 56 -2.29 -0.64 -1.92
N ASN A 57 -1.40 -0.43 -2.91
CA ASN A 57 -0.07 -1.04 -2.98
C ASN A 57 -0.06 -2.57 -2.73
N LEU A 58 -1.10 -3.24 -3.22
CA LEU A 58 -1.27 -4.69 -3.11
C LEU A 58 -0.24 -5.41 -3.98
N LYS A 59 0.33 -6.50 -3.46
CA LYS A 59 1.11 -7.45 -4.27
C LYS A 59 0.21 -8.21 -5.24
N ASN A 60 0.78 -8.77 -6.30
CA ASN A 60 0.04 -9.52 -7.32
C ASN A 60 -0.87 -10.62 -6.73
N LYS A 61 -0.40 -11.35 -5.71
CA LYS A 61 -1.21 -12.37 -5.01
C LYS A 61 -2.43 -11.76 -4.31
N GLU A 62 -2.25 -10.66 -3.60
CA GLU A 62 -3.29 -9.94 -2.87
C GLU A 62 -4.32 -9.34 -3.86
N LYS A 63 -3.85 -8.78 -4.99
CA LYS A 63 -4.70 -8.30 -6.08
C LYS A 63 -5.58 -9.41 -6.67
N GLN A 64 -5.02 -10.59 -6.91
CA GLN A 64 -5.78 -11.73 -7.44
C GLN A 64 -6.83 -12.24 -6.45
N GLN A 65 -6.48 -12.34 -5.15
CA GLN A 65 -7.45 -12.67 -4.11
C GLN A 65 -8.62 -11.70 -4.09
N TYR A 66 -8.33 -10.40 -4.25
CA TYR A 66 -9.37 -9.37 -4.33
C TYR A 66 -10.28 -9.56 -5.55
N ILE A 67 -9.72 -9.75 -6.75
CA ILE A 67 -10.50 -9.94 -7.99
C ILE A 67 -11.41 -11.17 -7.87
N ASN A 68 -10.96 -12.21 -7.18
CA ASN A 68 -11.71 -13.44 -6.94
C ASN A 68 -12.75 -13.31 -5.81
N GLY A 69 -13.03 -12.10 -5.30
CA GLY A 69 -14.03 -11.86 -4.26
C GLY A 69 -13.54 -12.20 -2.84
N ARG A 70 -12.27 -12.56 -2.66
CA ARG A 70 -11.66 -12.84 -1.36
C ARG A 70 -10.98 -11.60 -0.78
N THR A 71 -11.71 -10.49 -0.77
CA THR A 71 -11.21 -9.17 -0.38
C THR A 71 -10.67 -9.15 1.06
N ARG A 72 -11.39 -9.80 1.99
CA ARG A 72 -10.95 -9.89 3.39
C ARG A 72 -9.62 -10.61 3.52
N GLU A 73 -9.43 -11.73 2.80
CA GLU A 73 -8.16 -12.47 2.81
C GLU A 73 -7.01 -11.63 2.25
N ALA A 74 -7.24 -10.89 1.17
CA ALA A 74 -6.26 -9.99 0.58
C ALA A 74 -5.79 -8.93 1.57
N PHE A 75 -6.72 -8.26 2.28
CA PHE A 75 -6.37 -7.25 3.26
C PHE A 75 -5.73 -7.82 4.53
N VAL A 76 -6.18 -8.98 5.02
CA VAL A 76 -5.55 -9.65 6.16
C VAL A 76 -4.11 -10.04 5.82
N SER A 77 -3.88 -10.61 4.63
CA SER A 77 -2.54 -10.97 4.15
C SER A 77 -1.65 -9.73 4.00
N GLN A 78 -2.18 -8.63 3.47
CA GLN A 78 -1.45 -7.38 3.34
C GLN A 78 -1.05 -6.83 4.72
N ASN A 79 -1.98 -6.78 5.67
CA ASN A 79 -1.72 -6.28 7.01
C ASN A 79 -0.67 -7.12 7.74
N ALA A 80 -0.74 -8.45 7.63
CA ALA A 80 0.27 -9.33 8.21
C ALA A 80 1.67 -9.02 7.64
N ARG A 81 1.78 -8.89 6.32
CA ARG A 81 3.02 -8.52 5.63
C ARG A 81 3.54 -7.14 6.02
N LEU A 82 2.65 -6.15 6.16
CA LEU A 82 3.04 -4.80 6.57
C LEU A 82 3.57 -4.79 7.99
N LYS A 83 2.92 -5.52 8.92
CA LYS A 83 3.40 -5.67 10.29
C LYS A 83 4.79 -6.31 10.35
N GLU A 84 5.00 -7.39 9.59
CA GLU A 84 6.31 -8.04 9.49
C GLU A 84 7.38 -7.08 8.92
N LYS A 85 7.03 -6.28 7.92
CA LYS A 85 7.97 -5.29 7.35
C LYS A 85 8.31 -4.20 8.36
N ILE A 86 7.33 -3.72 9.14
CA ILE A 86 7.55 -2.72 10.18
C ILE A 86 8.50 -3.28 11.23
N ALA A 87 8.23 -4.47 11.77
CA ALA A 87 9.10 -5.11 12.76
C ALA A 87 10.54 -5.26 12.25
N ASN A 88 10.72 -5.77 11.02
CA ASN A 88 12.05 -5.88 10.42
C ASN A 88 12.77 -4.53 10.22
N LEU A 89 12.03 -3.47 9.92
CA LEU A 89 12.61 -2.13 9.76
C LEU A 89 12.98 -1.52 11.11
N GLU A 90 12.18 -1.74 12.14
CA GLU A 90 12.47 -1.34 13.53
C GLU A 90 13.73 -2.04 14.05
N ASP A 91 13.83 -3.36 13.84
CA ASP A 91 15.01 -4.14 14.23
C ASP A 91 16.28 -3.64 13.52
N ARG A 92 16.22 -3.43 12.20
CA ARG A 92 17.36 -2.89 11.43
C ARG A 92 17.73 -1.47 11.85
N LEU A 93 16.74 -0.64 12.16
CA LEU A 93 17.00 0.73 12.63
C LEU A 93 17.71 0.69 13.99
N SER A 94 17.27 -0.19 14.90
CA SER A 94 17.91 -0.42 16.20
C SER A 94 19.35 -0.89 16.04
N GLU A 95 19.58 -1.90 15.21
CA GLU A 95 20.91 -2.44 14.91
C GLU A 95 21.83 -1.35 14.34
N ASN A 96 21.39 -0.64 13.30
CA ASN A 96 22.16 0.46 12.69
C ASN A 96 22.48 1.55 13.71
N THR A 97 21.54 1.89 14.60
CA THR A 97 21.75 2.89 15.65
C THR A 97 22.83 2.44 16.63
N MET A 98 22.80 1.17 17.05
CA MET A 98 23.82 0.60 17.94
C MET A 98 25.20 0.55 17.27
N THR A 99 25.26 0.18 16.00
CA THR A 99 26.51 0.19 15.21
C THR A 99 27.08 1.60 15.09
N LEU A 100 26.24 2.60 14.81
CA LEU A 100 26.67 3.99 14.75
C LEU A 100 27.21 4.48 16.09
N ILE A 101 26.56 4.16 17.21
CA ILE A 101 27.05 4.48 18.56
C ILE A 101 28.42 3.83 18.80
N ALA A 102 28.59 2.57 18.40
CA ALA A 102 29.87 1.87 18.55
C ALA A 102 30.99 2.55 17.73
N ILE A 103 30.70 2.93 16.48
CA ILE A 103 31.64 3.68 15.63
C ILE A 103 32.01 5.01 16.27
N ILE A 104 31.03 5.78 16.77
CA ILE A 104 31.27 7.06 17.44
C ILE A 104 32.19 6.88 18.65
N LYS A 105 31.93 5.87 19.49
CA LYS A 105 32.77 5.56 20.66
C LYS A 105 34.20 5.20 20.26
N GLU A 106 34.37 4.39 19.22
CA GLU A 106 35.69 4.01 18.71
C GLU A 106 36.46 5.18 18.10
N VAL A 107 35.77 6.08 17.39
CA VAL A 107 36.40 7.28 16.82
C VAL A 107 36.81 8.25 17.94
N ASN A 108 35.94 8.46 18.93
CA ASN A 108 36.24 9.32 20.08
C ASN A 108 37.38 8.78 20.95
N SER A 109 37.55 7.45 21.04
CA SER A 109 38.63 6.84 21.82
C SER A 109 39.97 6.88 21.09
N LYS A 110 39.97 6.73 19.77
CA LYS A 110 41.20 6.65 18.94
C LYS A 110 41.65 7.97 18.35
N THR A 111 40.79 8.99 18.33
CA THR A 111 41.07 10.28 17.69
C THR A 111 40.61 11.45 18.56
N SER A 112 41.21 12.63 18.36
CA SER A 112 40.78 13.88 19.03
C SER A 112 39.59 14.56 18.31
N VAL A 113 38.94 13.85 17.38
CA VAL A 113 37.83 14.40 16.59
C VAL A 113 36.60 14.53 17.47
N ARG A 114 36.03 15.75 17.54
CA ARG A 114 34.74 16.01 18.21
C ARG A 114 33.59 15.55 17.33
N THR A 115 33.29 14.26 17.37
CA THR A 115 32.23 13.65 16.55
C THR A 115 30.87 14.30 16.77
N GLU A 116 30.58 14.80 17.97
CA GLU A 116 29.32 15.48 18.31
C GLU A 116 29.09 16.72 17.43
N ARG A 117 30.16 17.47 17.14
CA ARG A 117 30.08 18.70 16.33
C ARG A 117 29.83 18.39 14.85
N ILE A 118 30.29 17.24 14.37
CA ILE A 118 30.12 16.79 12.99
C ILE A 118 28.71 16.23 12.78
N ILE A 119 28.18 15.55 13.79
CA ILE A 119 26.87 14.90 13.69
C ILE A 119 25.73 15.90 13.95
N ALA A 120 25.93 16.91 14.81
CA ALA A 120 24.92 17.90 15.19
C ALA A 120 24.11 18.54 14.03
N PRO A 121 24.71 18.91 12.86
CA PRO A 121 23.95 19.45 11.72
C PRO A 121 23.00 18.44 11.06
N HIS A 122 23.25 17.14 11.25
CA HIS A 122 22.51 16.05 10.62
C HIS A 122 21.53 15.36 11.57
N ILE A 123 21.54 15.72 12.86
CA ILE A 123 20.52 15.28 13.81
C ILE A 123 19.21 16.01 13.50
N ILE A 124 18.12 15.25 13.40
CA ILE A 124 16.78 15.76 13.10
C ILE A 124 16.42 16.86 14.11
N ARG A 125 15.90 17.98 13.59
CA ARG A 125 15.52 19.19 14.34
C ARG A 125 14.65 18.91 15.58
N GLU A 126 13.91 17.79 15.59
CA GLU A 126 13.08 17.33 16.71
C GLU A 126 13.88 16.80 17.91
N MET A 127 15.08 16.27 17.71
CA MET A 127 15.98 15.90 18.83
C MET A 127 16.74 17.11 19.38
N ARG A 128 16.81 18.22 18.62
CA ARG A 128 17.48 19.46 19.05
C ARG A 128 16.72 20.23 20.13
N ASN A 129 15.42 19.96 20.27
CA ASN A 129 14.51 20.66 21.18
C ASN A 129 14.12 19.83 22.42
N LYS A 130 14.87 18.75 22.71
CA LYS A 130 14.52 17.79 23.78
C LYS A 130 15.31 17.97 25.08
N ASP A 131 16.08 19.05 25.20
CA ASP A 131 16.74 19.53 26.43
C ASP A 131 16.13 20.88 26.86
#